data_AF-A0A7V1KYZ3-F1
#
_entry.id   AF-A0A7V1KYZ3-F1
#
_cell.length_a   1.000
_cell.length_b   1.000
_cell.length_c   1.000
_cell.angle_alpha   90.00
_cell.angle_beta   90.00
_cell.angle_gamma   90.00
#
_symmetry.space_group_name_H-M   'P 1'
#
loop_
_entity.id
_entity.type
_entity.pdbx_description
1 polymer ?
#
loop_
_entity_poly.entity_id
_entity_poly.type
_entity_poly.pdbx_seq_one_letter_code
_entity_poly.pdbx_strand_id
1 'polypeptide(L)'
;MRVQIPLPANFFTMIKAYFKVLKNRNFFFLWLAQLISQFGDRLTQIALVGLVYSKIGVSPLGLAKVMFFTILPVFLINPLAGVYVDRWDKRKCMYISDLLRGLIVLSLALFVPFLKNFIPLYLLIFLTFCVGRFFIPAKMSIIPSLVREEDIFMANSLVSITANVAAVLGFGAGGLIVERWGAQGGFIIDSITFFLSSLFIIFIVTKPKGVFKKED
;
A
#
# COMPACT_ATOMS: atom_id res chain seq x y z
N MET A 1 18.17 -5.19 28.34
CA MET A 1 19.17 -4.47 27.52
C MET A 1 18.48 -3.33 26.79
N ARG A 2 18.75 -2.06 27.12
CA ARG A 2 18.27 -0.93 26.31
C ARG A 2 19.19 -0.85 25.09
N VAL A 3 18.73 -1.33 23.93
CA VAL A 3 19.43 -1.09 22.66
C VAL A 3 19.32 0.41 22.39
N GLN A 4 20.40 1.13 22.66
CA GLN A 4 20.50 2.56 22.40
C GLN A 4 20.72 2.71 20.89
N ILE A 5 19.64 2.83 20.12
CA ILE A 5 19.71 3.02 18.66
C ILE A 5 20.38 4.38 18.44
N PRO A 6 21.61 4.45 17.90
CA PRO A 6 22.27 5.72 17.67
C PRO A 6 21.51 6.47 16.58
N LEU A 7 20.76 7.51 16.97
CA LEU A 7 20.12 8.40 16.03
C LEU A 7 21.20 9.16 15.24
N PRO A 8 20.97 9.44 13.94
CA PRO A 8 21.93 10.19 13.14
C PRO A 8 22.18 11.57 13.75
N ALA A 9 23.45 11.91 13.96
CA ALA A 9 23.87 13.15 14.63
C ALA A 9 23.50 14.43 13.84
N ASN A 10 23.25 14.31 12.52
CA ASN A 10 22.83 15.40 11.65
C ASN A 10 22.13 14.88 10.38
N PHE A 11 21.57 15.82 9.62
CA PHE A 11 20.83 15.57 8.38
C PHE A 11 21.61 14.74 7.34
N PHE A 12 22.89 15.06 7.12
CA PHE A 12 23.74 14.32 6.16
C PHE A 12 23.94 12.85 6.57
N THR A 13 24.07 12.58 7.87
CA THR A 13 24.19 11.22 8.39
C THR A 13 22.89 10.44 8.19
N MET A 14 21.74 11.10 8.35
CA MET A 14 20.42 10.51 8.06
C MET A 14 20.27 10.14 6.59
N ILE A 15 20.65 11.04 5.66
CA ILE A 15 20.64 10.76 4.22
C ILE A 15 21.52 9.56 3.88
N LYS A 16 22.76 9.52 4.38
CA LYS A 16 23.67 8.38 4.18
C LYS A 16 23.06 7.08 4.70
N ALA A 17 22.37 7.13 5.84
CA ALA A 17 21.68 5.98 6.40
C ALA A 17 20.52 5.51 5.50
N TYR A 18 19.70 6.41 4.95
CA TYR A 18 18.67 6.04 3.97
C TYR A 18 19.25 5.36 2.74
N PHE A 19 20.30 5.92 2.14
CA PHE A 19 20.97 5.31 0.98
C PHE A 19 21.56 3.94 1.32
N LYS A 20 22.11 3.77 2.53
CA LYS A 20 22.63 2.48 2.99
C LYS A 20 21.52 1.42 3.04
N VAL A 21 20.34 1.73 3.57
CA VAL A 21 19.22 0.77 3.57
C VAL A 21 18.75 0.46 2.15
N LEU A 22 18.67 1.47 1.27
CA LEU A 22 18.27 1.30 -0.14
C LEU A 22 19.25 0.47 -0.98
N LYS A 23 20.53 0.36 -0.58
CA LYS A 23 21.48 -0.55 -1.25
C LYS A 23 21.11 -2.03 -1.08
N ASN A 24 20.31 -2.37 -0.07
CA ASN A 24 19.80 -3.73 0.06
C ASN A 24 18.72 -3.99 -0.99
N ARG A 25 19.03 -4.83 -1.98
CA ARG A 25 18.13 -5.15 -3.11
C ARG A 25 16.72 -5.57 -2.68
N ASN A 26 16.59 -6.41 -1.65
CA ASN A 26 15.29 -6.91 -1.21
C ASN A 26 14.47 -5.80 -0.54
N PHE A 27 15.10 -4.99 0.31
CA PHE A 27 14.45 -3.83 0.89
C PHE A 27 14.09 -2.80 -0.18
N PHE A 28 14.95 -2.57 -1.17
CA PHE A 28 14.69 -1.66 -2.27
C PHE A 28 13.43 -2.06 -3.05
N PHE A 29 13.26 -3.35 -3.38
CA PHE A 29 12.04 -3.82 -4.02
C PHE A 29 10.80 -3.64 -3.14
N LEU A 30 10.89 -3.93 -1.85
CA LEU A 30 9.79 -3.67 -0.90
C LEU A 30 9.42 -2.18 -0.86
N TRP A 31 10.44 -1.33 -0.77
CA TRP A 31 10.30 0.13 -0.72
C TRP A 31 9.64 0.67 -2.00
N LEU A 32 10.10 0.22 -3.17
CA LEU A 32 9.57 0.62 -4.47
C LEU A 32 8.12 0.16 -4.66
N ALA A 33 7.84 -1.10 -4.31
CA ALA A 33 6.49 -1.67 -4.33
C ALA A 33 5.51 -0.81 -3.52
N GLN A 34 5.88 -0.50 -2.28
CA GLN A 34 5.04 0.30 -1.40
C GLN A 34 4.87 1.74 -1.91
N LEU A 35 5.94 2.37 -2.40
CA LEU A 35 5.87 3.73 -2.94
C LEU A 35 4.85 3.79 -4.09
N ILE A 36 4.92 2.84 -5.01
CA ILE A 36 4.05 2.77 -6.19
C ILE A 36 2.60 2.46 -5.79
N SER A 37 2.40 1.47 -4.92
CA SER A 37 1.06 1.10 -4.45
C SER A 37 0.39 2.22 -3.64
N GLN A 38 1.14 2.92 -2.77
CA GLN A 38 0.60 4.03 -1.98
C GLN A 38 0.22 5.23 -2.85
N PHE A 39 0.97 5.47 -3.92
CA PHE A 39 0.63 6.48 -4.93
C PHE A 39 -0.69 6.12 -5.62
N GLY A 40 -0.82 4.88 -6.10
CA GLY A 40 -2.04 4.36 -6.73
C GLY A 40 -3.27 4.42 -5.81
N ASP A 41 -3.13 4.07 -4.54
CA ASP A 41 -4.20 4.16 -3.56
C ASP A 41 -4.82 5.56 -3.48
N ARG A 42 -4.00 6.62 -3.64
CA ARG A 42 -4.50 8.01 -3.65
C ARG A 42 -5.18 8.37 -4.96
N LEU A 43 -4.71 7.81 -6.08
CA LEU A 43 -5.41 7.93 -7.35
C LEU A 43 -6.82 7.34 -7.26
N THR A 44 -6.98 6.14 -6.71
CA THR A 44 -8.30 5.54 -6.52
C THR A 44 -9.17 6.36 -5.59
N GLN A 45 -8.62 6.94 -4.52
CA GLN A 45 -9.40 7.83 -3.65
C GLN A 45 -9.93 9.06 -4.41
N ILE A 46 -9.12 9.72 -5.23
CA ILE A 46 -9.56 10.86 -6.06
C ILE A 46 -10.52 10.43 -7.17
N ALA A 47 -10.25 9.28 -7.80
CA ALA A 47 -11.12 8.71 -8.83
C ALA A 47 -12.50 8.36 -8.29
N LEU A 48 -12.60 7.87 -7.05
CA LEU A 48 -13.88 7.62 -6.38
C LEU A 48 -14.67 8.92 -6.15
N VAL A 49 -13.99 9.99 -5.70
CA VAL A 49 -14.62 11.32 -5.54
C VAL A 49 -15.12 11.84 -6.88
N GLY A 50 -14.28 11.80 -7.92
CA GLY A 50 -14.63 12.22 -9.29
C GLY A 50 -15.75 11.38 -9.89
N LEU A 51 -15.79 10.07 -9.62
CA LEU A 51 -16.84 9.18 -10.09
C LEU A 51 -18.19 9.57 -9.50
N VAL A 52 -18.27 9.76 -8.18
CA VAL A 52 -19.49 10.19 -7.49
C VAL A 52 -19.96 11.52 -8.08
N TYR A 53 -19.06 12.49 -8.20
CA TYR A 53 -19.38 13.80 -8.78
C TYR A 53 -19.92 13.68 -10.20
N SER A 54 -19.25 12.91 -11.07
CA SER A 54 -19.64 12.76 -12.48
C SER A 54 -21.00 12.07 -12.68
N LYS A 55 -21.38 11.17 -11.78
CA LYS A 55 -22.58 10.33 -11.92
C LYS A 55 -23.81 10.91 -11.24
N ILE A 56 -23.65 11.57 -10.09
CA ILE A 56 -24.77 12.07 -9.28
C ILE A 56 -24.59 13.52 -8.79
N GLY A 57 -23.56 14.23 -9.26
CA GLY A 57 -23.28 15.61 -8.87
C GLY A 57 -22.75 15.74 -7.44
N VAL A 58 -22.96 16.92 -6.83
CA VAL A 58 -22.54 17.19 -5.45
C VAL A 58 -23.43 16.40 -4.48
N SER A 59 -22.90 15.31 -3.93
CA SER A 59 -23.63 14.43 -3.01
C SER A 59 -22.81 14.11 -1.75
N PRO A 60 -23.04 14.83 -0.63
CA PRO A 60 -22.38 14.54 0.64
C PRO A 60 -22.62 13.09 1.10
N LEU A 61 -23.85 12.59 0.94
CA LEU A 61 -24.19 11.21 1.31
C LEU A 61 -23.50 10.17 0.42
N GLY A 62 -23.35 10.44 -0.88
CA GLY A 62 -22.60 9.57 -1.81
C GLY A 62 -21.14 9.44 -1.41
N LEU A 63 -20.49 10.56 -1.11
CA LEU A 63 -19.11 10.58 -0.63
C LEU A 63 -18.96 9.92 0.74
N ALA A 64 -19.90 10.16 1.67
CA ALA A 64 -19.90 9.51 2.97
C ALA A 64 -20.00 7.98 2.87
N LYS A 65 -20.81 7.45 1.94
CA LYS A 65 -20.87 6.00 1.67
C LYS A 65 -19.55 5.47 1.15
N VAL A 66 -18.91 6.15 0.18
CA VAL A 66 -17.57 5.77 -0.31
C VAL A 66 -16.56 5.71 0.84
N MET A 67 -16.53 6.74 1.69
CA MET A 67 -15.63 6.77 2.85
C MET A 67 -15.96 5.65 3.85
N PHE A 68 -17.23 5.41 4.12
CA PHE A 68 -17.68 4.35 5.02
C PHE A 68 -17.17 2.98 4.54
N PHE A 69 -17.39 2.61 3.28
CA PHE A 69 -16.92 1.32 2.75
C PHE A 69 -15.40 1.22 2.60
N THR A 70 -14.70 2.36 2.53
CA THR A 70 -13.23 2.42 2.54
C THR A 70 -12.67 2.17 3.95
N ILE A 71 -13.31 2.73 4.97
CA ILE A 71 -12.83 2.71 6.37
C ILE A 71 -13.32 1.48 7.11
N LEU A 72 -14.53 1.00 6.84
CA LEU A 72 -15.14 -0.15 7.51
C LEU A 72 -14.22 -1.38 7.61
N PRO A 73 -13.47 -1.78 6.56
CA PRO A 73 -12.52 -2.88 6.63
C PRO A 73 -11.44 -2.74 7.70
N VAL A 74 -11.06 -1.51 8.07
CA VAL A 74 -10.07 -1.25 9.13
C VAL A 74 -10.53 -1.83 10.46
N PHE A 75 -11.82 -1.71 10.78
CA PHE A 75 -12.38 -2.22 12.03
C PHE A 75 -12.65 -3.71 12.00
N LEU A 76 -13.12 -4.22 10.85
CA LEU A 76 -13.51 -5.62 10.72
C LEU A 76 -12.34 -6.57 10.45
N ILE A 77 -11.39 -6.14 9.61
CA ILE A 77 -10.38 -7.03 9.04
C ILE A 77 -9.00 -6.84 9.69
N ASN A 78 -8.61 -5.65 10.17
CA ASN A 78 -7.27 -5.48 10.77
C ASN A 78 -6.96 -6.43 11.93
N PRO A 79 -7.88 -6.68 12.91
CA PRO A 79 -7.59 -7.59 14.01
C PRO A 79 -7.31 -9.02 13.52
N LEU A 80 -8.08 -9.47 12.54
CA LEU A 80 -7.90 -10.78 11.91
C LEU A 80 -6.60 -10.83 11.11
N ALA A 81 -6.34 -9.79 10.31
CA ALA A 81 -5.17 -9.71 9.45
C ALA A 81 -3.86 -9.88 10.23
N GLY A 82 -3.73 -9.28 11.42
CA GLY A 82 -2.56 -9.46 12.28
C GLY A 82 -2.33 -10.93 12.65
N VAL A 83 -3.37 -11.59 13.18
CA VAL A 83 -3.29 -12.99 13.64
C VAL A 83 -2.93 -13.96 12.51
N TYR A 84 -3.52 -13.78 11.33
CA TYR A 84 -3.26 -14.66 10.19
C TYR A 84 -1.87 -14.41 9.57
N VAL A 85 -1.47 -13.15 9.43
CA VAL A 85 -0.17 -12.78 8.86
C VAL A 85 0.99 -13.31 9.69
N ASP A 86 0.85 -13.39 11.00
CA ASP A 86 1.88 -13.97 11.87
C ASP A 86 2.20 -15.42 11.51
N ARG A 87 1.21 -16.17 11.01
CA ARG A 87 1.35 -17.57 10.62
C ARG A 87 1.65 -17.78 9.13
N TRP A 88 1.27 -16.84 8.27
CA TRP A 88 1.47 -16.95 6.83
C TRP A 88 2.87 -16.51 6.39
N ASP A 89 3.22 -16.88 5.16
CA ASP A 89 4.37 -16.30 4.46
C ASP A 89 4.06 -14.83 4.14
N LYS A 90 4.87 -13.93 4.72
CA LYS A 90 4.65 -12.48 4.68
C LYS A 90 4.79 -11.96 3.25
N ARG A 91 5.79 -12.47 2.51
CA ARG A 91 6.00 -12.10 1.10
C ARG A 91 4.81 -12.54 0.26
N LYS A 92 4.33 -13.78 0.43
CA LYS A 92 3.14 -14.29 -0.28
C LYS A 92 1.90 -13.47 0.03
N CYS A 93 1.67 -13.19 1.29
CA CYS A 93 0.55 -12.36 1.72
C CYS A 93 0.55 -11.01 1.00
N MET A 94 1.71 -10.33 0.94
CA MET A 94 1.82 -9.02 0.32
C MET A 94 1.59 -9.05 -1.21
N TYR A 95 2.26 -9.93 -1.96
CA TYR A 95 2.10 -9.92 -3.42
C TYR A 95 0.71 -10.43 -3.85
N ILE A 96 0.12 -11.38 -3.12
CA ILE A 96 -1.24 -11.86 -3.40
C ILE A 96 -2.25 -10.76 -3.10
N SER A 97 -2.09 -10.03 -1.98
CA SER A 97 -2.94 -8.89 -1.66
C SER A 97 -2.93 -7.85 -2.78
N ASP A 98 -1.76 -7.44 -3.25
CA ASP A 98 -1.69 -6.45 -4.33
C ASP A 98 -2.19 -7.01 -5.66
N LEU A 99 -1.92 -8.27 -5.98
CA LEU A 99 -2.48 -8.90 -7.19
C LEU A 99 -4.01 -8.87 -7.17
N LEU A 100 -4.62 -9.27 -6.06
CA LEU A 100 -6.08 -9.26 -5.89
C LEU A 100 -6.64 -7.84 -5.94
N ARG A 101 -5.99 -6.87 -5.28
CA ARG A 101 -6.40 -5.45 -5.35
C ARG A 101 -6.33 -4.93 -6.78
N GLY A 102 -5.26 -5.22 -7.51
CA GLY A 102 -5.12 -4.88 -8.91
C GLY A 102 -6.25 -5.43 -9.77
N LEU A 103 -6.61 -6.71 -9.59
CA LEU A 103 -7.74 -7.33 -10.30
C LEU A 103 -9.09 -6.70 -9.95
N ILE A 104 -9.34 -6.40 -8.67
CA ILE A 104 -10.59 -5.79 -8.21
C ILE A 104 -10.72 -4.36 -8.73
N VAL A 105 -9.65 -3.56 -8.66
CA VAL A 105 -9.63 -2.18 -9.14
C VAL A 105 -9.68 -2.11 -10.67
N LEU A 106 -9.03 -3.03 -11.37
CA LEU A 106 -9.19 -3.17 -12.83
C LEU A 106 -10.65 -3.47 -13.18
N SER A 107 -11.27 -4.41 -12.46
CA SER A 107 -12.69 -4.72 -12.63
C SER A 107 -13.54 -3.47 -12.42
N LEU A 108 -13.26 -2.70 -11.36
CA LEU A 108 -13.92 -1.41 -11.12
C LEU A 108 -13.83 -0.50 -12.34
N ALA A 109 -12.63 -0.31 -12.90
CA ALA A 109 -12.40 0.53 -14.06
C ALA A 109 -13.21 0.09 -15.29
N LEU A 110 -13.30 -1.22 -15.53
CA LEU A 110 -14.06 -1.79 -16.65
C LEU A 110 -15.57 -1.66 -16.47
N PHE A 111 -16.07 -1.69 -15.23
CA PHE A 111 -17.51 -1.60 -14.95
C PHE A 111 -18.04 -0.17 -14.86
N VAL A 112 -17.19 0.85 -14.63
CA VAL A 112 -17.60 2.26 -14.50
C VAL A 112 -18.58 2.73 -15.59
N PRO A 113 -18.37 2.45 -16.89
CA PRO A 113 -19.30 2.87 -17.95
C PRO A 113 -20.68 2.23 -17.84
N PHE A 114 -20.76 1.02 -17.30
CA PHE A 114 -21.96 0.19 -17.23
C PHE A 114 -22.69 0.27 -15.87
N LEU A 115 -22.22 1.10 -14.94
CA LEU A 115 -22.83 1.26 -13.62
C LEU A 115 -24.25 1.82 -13.73
N LYS A 116 -25.24 0.96 -13.42
CA LYS A 116 -26.65 1.34 -13.28
C LYS A 116 -26.98 1.89 -11.88
N ASN A 117 -26.24 1.46 -10.87
CA ASN A 117 -26.32 1.93 -9.49
C ASN A 117 -24.96 1.76 -8.79
N PHE A 118 -24.84 2.29 -7.57
CA PHE A 118 -23.57 2.34 -6.83
C PHE A 118 -23.30 1.10 -5.95
N ILE A 119 -24.22 0.13 -5.88
CA ILE A 119 -24.07 -1.03 -4.99
C ILE A 119 -22.84 -1.87 -5.37
N PRO A 120 -22.62 -2.26 -6.65
CA PRO A 120 -21.42 -2.99 -7.05
C PRO A 120 -20.13 -2.23 -6.77
N LEU A 121 -20.16 -0.91 -6.95
CA LEU A 121 -19.03 -0.03 -6.64
C LEU A 121 -18.66 -0.11 -5.16
N TYR A 122 -19.63 0.03 -4.26
CA TYR A 122 -19.37 -0.05 -2.81
C TYR A 122 -18.82 -1.41 -2.38
N LEU A 123 -19.32 -2.50 -2.98
CA LEU A 123 -18.82 -3.85 -2.72
C LEU A 123 -17.37 -4.01 -3.18
N LEU A 124 -17.02 -3.53 -4.38
CA LEU A 124 -15.66 -3.60 -4.92
C LEU A 124 -14.67 -2.72 -4.13
N ILE A 125 -15.09 -1.53 -3.69
CA ILE A 125 -14.33 -0.68 -2.76
C ILE A 125 -14.06 -1.47 -1.48
N PHE A 126 -15.12 -1.95 -0.82
CA PHE A 126 -15.00 -2.70 0.43
C PHE A 126 -14.03 -3.87 0.29
N LEU A 127 -14.17 -4.68 -0.77
CA LEU A 127 -13.32 -5.83 -1.02
C LEU A 127 -11.86 -5.43 -1.25
N THR A 128 -11.60 -4.40 -2.05
CA THR A 128 -10.24 -3.88 -2.29
C THR A 128 -9.58 -3.47 -0.97
N PHE A 129 -10.30 -2.72 -0.13
CA PHE A 129 -9.77 -2.25 1.14
C PHE A 129 -9.62 -3.38 2.17
N CYS A 130 -10.50 -4.39 2.18
CA CYS A 130 -10.35 -5.63 2.97
C CYS A 130 -9.06 -6.37 2.63
N VAL A 131 -8.81 -6.64 1.35
CA VAL A 131 -7.60 -7.33 0.89
C VAL A 131 -6.34 -6.55 1.25
N GLY A 132 -6.38 -5.22 1.14
CA GLY A 132 -5.26 -4.34 1.52
C GLY A 132 -4.93 -4.33 3.02
N ARG A 133 -5.85 -4.75 3.90
CA ARG A 133 -5.60 -4.74 5.36
C ARG A 133 -4.50 -5.71 5.79
N PHE A 134 -4.26 -6.76 5.01
CA PHE A 134 -3.21 -7.75 5.28
C PHE A 134 -1.79 -7.24 4.98
N PHE A 135 -1.66 -6.19 4.15
CA PHE A 135 -0.35 -5.71 3.69
C PHE A 135 0.47 -5.06 4.82
N ILE A 136 -0.16 -4.24 5.66
CA ILE A 136 0.53 -3.48 6.72
C ILE A 136 1.20 -4.41 7.75
N PRO A 137 0.50 -5.36 8.39
CA PRO A 137 1.15 -6.28 9.33
C PRO A 137 2.21 -7.15 8.64
N ALA A 138 1.99 -7.57 7.39
CA ALA A 138 2.96 -8.39 6.67
C ALA A 138 4.25 -7.61 6.39
N LYS A 139 4.12 -6.33 6.02
CA LYS A 139 5.23 -5.40 5.84
C LYS A 139 6.02 -5.20 7.14
N MET A 140 5.35 -4.93 8.25
CA MET A 140 6.05 -4.73 9.53
C MET A 140 6.84 -5.97 9.95
N SER A 141 6.31 -7.16 9.65
CA SER A 141 6.95 -8.43 9.95
C SER A 141 8.07 -8.83 8.98
N ILE A 142 8.03 -8.37 7.71
CA ILE A 142 9.07 -8.71 6.72
C ILE A 142 10.29 -7.79 6.82
N ILE A 143 10.13 -6.50 7.14
CA ILE A 143 11.25 -5.53 7.17
C ILE A 143 12.44 -6.01 8.01
N PRO A 144 12.27 -6.52 9.26
CA PRO A 144 13.38 -7.01 10.07
C PRO A 144 14.16 -8.18 9.45
N SER A 145 13.56 -8.91 8.50
CA SER A 145 14.25 -9.98 7.75
C SER A 145 15.03 -9.49 6.53
N LEU A 146 14.80 -8.25 6.11
CA LEU A 146 15.42 -7.66 4.92
C LEU A 146 16.61 -6.77 5.26
N VAL A 147 16.62 -6.15 6.43
CA VAL A 147 17.65 -5.18 6.86
C VAL A 147 18.33 -5.66 8.15
N ARG A 148 19.49 -5.07 8.48
CA ARG A 148 20.18 -5.35 9.73
C ARG A 148 19.43 -4.70 10.89
N GLU A 149 19.56 -5.26 12.10
CA GLU A 149 18.79 -4.83 13.28
C GLU A 149 18.94 -3.32 13.56
N GLU A 150 20.16 -2.80 13.45
CA GLU A 150 20.47 -1.38 13.63
C GLU A 150 19.86 -0.47 12.57
N ASP A 151 19.49 -1.01 11.41
CA ASP A 151 18.93 -0.27 10.27
C ASP A 151 17.38 -0.33 10.24
N ILE A 152 16.72 -1.10 11.12
CA ILE A 152 15.25 -1.28 11.13
C ILE A 152 14.50 0.05 11.34
N PHE A 153 14.97 0.88 12.27
CA PHE A 153 14.37 2.19 12.51
C PHE A 153 14.43 3.06 11.25
N MET A 154 15.62 3.14 10.64
CA MET A 154 15.86 3.92 9.43
C MET A 154 15.02 3.42 8.24
N ALA A 155 14.90 2.10 8.09
CA ALA A 155 14.05 1.46 7.09
C ALA A 155 12.58 1.86 7.22
N ASN A 156 12.03 1.80 8.43
CA ASN A 156 10.64 2.20 8.70
C ASN A 156 10.42 3.70 8.52
N SER A 157 11.37 4.54 8.95
CA SER A 157 11.31 5.99 8.73
C SER A 157 11.29 6.34 7.24
N LEU A 158 12.17 5.74 6.46
CA LEU A 158 12.23 5.95 5.01
C LEU A 158 10.93 5.55 4.33
N VAL A 159 10.42 4.36 4.65
CA VAL A 159 9.12 3.86 4.18
C VAL A 159 7.98 4.83 4.51
N SER A 160 7.96 5.39 5.71
CA SER A 160 6.87 6.27 6.17
C SER A 160 6.91 7.62 5.49
N ILE A 161 8.10 8.24 5.40
CA ILE A 161 8.28 9.55 4.74
C ILE A 161 7.95 9.42 3.25
N THR A 162 8.48 8.39 2.58
CA THR A 162 8.23 8.19 1.15
C THR A 162 6.77 7.85 0.86
N ALA A 163 6.07 7.14 1.74
CA ALA A 163 4.63 6.92 1.62
C ALA A 163 3.82 8.22 1.71
N ASN A 164 4.23 9.18 2.55
CA ASN A 164 3.58 10.49 2.63
C ASN A 164 3.84 11.32 1.37
N VAL A 165 5.07 11.32 0.87
CA VAL A 165 5.42 11.98 -0.40
C VAL A 165 4.62 11.37 -1.57
N ALA A 166 4.57 10.04 -1.66
CA ALA A 166 3.75 9.33 -2.64
C ALA A 166 2.27 9.71 -2.53
N ALA A 167 1.76 9.91 -1.31
CA ALA A 167 0.38 10.31 -1.11
C ALA A 167 0.09 11.73 -1.62
N VAL A 168 0.97 12.70 -1.31
CA VAL A 168 0.85 14.08 -1.81
C VAL A 168 0.88 14.10 -3.34
N LEU A 169 1.85 13.40 -3.94
CA LEU A 169 1.97 13.29 -5.39
C LEU A 169 0.76 12.58 -6.01
N GLY A 170 0.27 11.51 -5.36
CA GLY A 170 -0.89 10.76 -5.82
C GLY A 170 -2.18 11.58 -5.77
N PHE A 171 -2.40 12.39 -4.74
CA PHE A 171 -3.55 13.30 -4.70
C PHE A 171 -3.46 14.38 -5.79
N GLY A 172 -2.29 15.01 -5.95
CA GLY A 172 -2.09 16.05 -6.97
C GLY A 172 -2.23 15.51 -8.39
N ALA A 173 -1.53 14.42 -8.71
CA ALA A 173 -1.61 13.75 -10.00
C ALA A 173 -3.01 13.17 -10.24
N GLY A 174 -3.66 12.65 -9.20
CA GLY A 174 -5.02 12.10 -9.26
C GLY A 174 -6.04 13.12 -9.74
N GLY A 175 -5.96 14.37 -9.28
CA GLY A 175 -6.83 15.45 -9.75
C GLY A 175 -6.71 15.65 -11.27
N LEU A 176 -5.48 15.81 -11.77
CA LEU A 176 -5.19 16.01 -13.19
C LEU A 176 -5.60 14.80 -14.05
N ILE A 177 -5.33 13.59 -13.56
CA ILE A 177 -5.70 12.34 -14.21
C ILE A 177 -7.22 12.22 -14.33
N VAL A 178 -7.95 12.52 -13.25
CA VAL A 178 -9.41 12.43 -13.24
C VAL A 178 -10.05 13.53 -14.07
N GLU A 179 -9.48 14.72 -14.08
CA GLU A 179 -9.92 15.81 -14.97
C GLU A 179 -9.80 15.42 -16.45
N ARG A 180 -8.66 14.82 -16.84
CA ARG A 180 -8.37 14.52 -18.26
C ARG A 180 -8.93 13.18 -18.74
N TRP A 181 -8.92 12.15 -17.89
CA TRP A 181 -9.26 10.76 -18.25
C TRP A 181 -10.41 10.18 -17.41
N GLY A 182 -11.05 11.00 -16.57
CA GLY A 182 -12.13 10.58 -15.70
C GLY A 182 -11.67 9.61 -14.60
N ALA A 183 -12.64 9.15 -13.81
CA ALA A 183 -12.40 8.15 -12.77
C ALA A 183 -11.80 6.85 -13.31
N GLN A 184 -12.19 6.45 -14.53
CA GLN A 184 -11.69 5.24 -15.18
C GLN A 184 -10.18 5.28 -15.36
N GLY A 185 -9.62 6.41 -15.80
CA GLY A 185 -8.16 6.57 -15.93
C GLY A 185 -7.44 6.39 -14.60
N GLY A 186 -7.97 6.95 -13.51
CA GLY A 186 -7.42 6.77 -12.17
C GLY A 186 -7.40 5.31 -11.72
N PHE A 187 -8.50 4.58 -11.92
CA PHE A 187 -8.58 3.15 -11.57
C PHE A 187 -7.65 2.28 -12.43
N ILE A 188 -7.53 2.55 -13.73
CA ILE A 188 -6.61 1.80 -14.60
C ILE A 188 -5.17 1.98 -14.11
N ILE A 189 -4.75 3.23 -13.87
CA ILE A 189 -3.40 3.52 -13.41
C ILE A 189 -3.14 2.86 -12.07
N ASP A 190 -4.08 2.96 -11.11
CA ASP A 190 -3.94 2.29 -9.81
C ASP A 190 -3.82 0.76 -9.94
N SER A 191 -4.64 0.13 -10.79
CA SER A 191 -4.53 -1.31 -11.04
C SER A 191 -3.14 -1.72 -11.53
N ILE A 192 -2.53 -0.92 -12.41
CA ILE A 192 -1.16 -1.12 -12.88
C ILE A 192 -0.16 -0.95 -11.72
N THR A 193 -0.37 0.05 -10.85
CA THR A 193 0.50 0.23 -9.68
C THR A 193 0.48 -1.00 -8.76
N PHE A 194 -0.69 -1.63 -8.57
CA PHE A 194 -0.80 -2.85 -7.79
C PHE A 194 -0.08 -4.03 -8.45
N PHE A 195 -0.22 -4.21 -9.76
CA PHE A 195 0.50 -5.27 -10.47
C PHE A 195 2.01 -5.08 -10.42
N LEU A 196 2.49 -3.84 -10.56
CA LEU A 196 3.91 -3.51 -10.42
C LEU A 196 4.41 -3.76 -9.00
N SER A 197 3.63 -3.36 -7.99
CA SER A 197 3.94 -3.64 -6.58
C SER A 197 4.06 -5.15 -6.32
N SER A 198 3.06 -5.92 -6.76
CA SER A 198 3.06 -7.38 -6.69
C SER A 198 4.30 -7.98 -7.37
N LEU A 199 4.63 -7.53 -8.58
CA LEU A 199 5.81 -7.97 -9.33
C LEU A 199 7.12 -7.70 -8.57
N PHE A 200 7.31 -6.50 -8.01
CA PHE A 200 8.51 -6.19 -7.24
C PHE A 200 8.61 -7.05 -5.97
N ILE A 201 7.50 -7.31 -5.29
CA ILE A 201 7.47 -8.16 -4.10
C ILE A 201 7.80 -9.62 -4.45
N ILE A 202 7.41 -10.10 -5.64
CA ILE A 202 7.81 -11.43 -6.13
C ILE A 202 9.33 -11.52 -6.28
N PHE A 203 10.06 -10.45 -6.58
CA PHE A 203 11.53 -10.52 -6.68
C PHE A 203 12.25 -10.47 -5.33
N ILE A 204 11.55 -10.27 -4.22
CA ILE A 204 12.14 -10.31 -2.87
C ILE A 204 12.50 -11.75 -2.52
N VAL A 205 13.75 -11.97 -2.08
CA VAL A 205 14.18 -13.27 -1.55
C VAL A 205 14.26 -13.18 -0.03
N THR A 206 13.29 -13.78 0.66
CA THR A 206 13.32 -13.91 2.12
C THR A 206 14.12 -15.13 2.51
N LYS A 207 15.22 -14.96 3.27
CA LYS A 207 15.86 -16.10 3.93
C LYS A 207 14.94 -16.55 5.07
N PRO A 208 14.67 -17.87 5.23
CA PRO A 208 13.97 -18.36 6.42
C PRO A 208 14.74 -17.88 7.65
N LYS A 209 14.02 -17.45 8.70
CA LYS A 209 14.65 -17.04 9.98
C LYS A 209 15.61 -18.15 10.40
N GLY A 210 16.92 -17.89 10.29
CA GLY A 210 17.91 -18.73 10.94
C GLY A 210 17.54 -18.73 12.42
N VAL A 211 17.31 -19.92 12.97
CA VAL A 211 17.25 -20.09 14.42
C VAL A 211 18.52 -19.43 14.95
N PHE A 212 18.39 -18.34 15.69
CA PHE A 212 19.52 -17.77 16.41
C PHE A 212 20.06 -18.90 17.28
N LYS A 213 21.15 -19.54 16.84
CA LYS A 213 21.97 -20.34 17.74
C LYS A 213 22.46 -19.33 18.76
N LYS A 214 21.92 -19.41 19.98
CA LYS A 214 22.63 -18.91 21.15
C LYS A 214 23.98 -19.63 21.12
N GLU A 215 25.04 -18.86 20.93
CA GLU A 215 26.36 -19.33 21.36
C GLU A 215 26.27 -19.37 22.89
N ASP A 216 26.35 -20.58 23.43
CA ASP A 216 26.48 -20.87 24.86
C ASP A 216 27.86 -20.46 25.37
#